data_AF-A0A524Q7R4-F1
#
_entry.id   AF-A0A524Q7R4-F1
#
_cell.length_a   1.000
_cell.length_b   1.000
_cell.length_c   1.000
_cell.angle_alpha   90.00
_cell.angle_beta   90.00
_cell.angle_gamma   90.00
#
_symmetry.space_group_name_H-M   'P 1'
#
loop_
_entity.id
_entity.type
_entity.pdbx_description
1 polymer ?
#
loop_
_entity_poly.entity_id
_entity_poly.type
_entity_poly.pdbx_seq_one_letter_code
_entity_poly.pdbx_strand_id
1 'polypeptide(L)'
;MNESLLIKATFLFIVFWGIGITMLWFRPRIEILWKAVATVILLLYIWFFFDEISVGYQSFTAGWYGFMINFLKEMLSLVFVNLFFIWPLALVLIFYKADAIGAERLLKFLCVLTLVLWVVFIVYFFFSKGVDDFLFKNFKEMIPNAK
;
A
#
# COMPACT_ATOMS: atom_id res chain seq x y z
N MET A 1 13.80 -4.24 11.92
CA MET A 1 12.61 -3.57 11.32
C MET A 1 12.93 -3.29 9.85
N ASN A 2 12.95 -4.31 8.98
CA ASN A 2 13.13 -4.14 7.52
C ASN A 2 12.68 -5.40 6.74
N GLU A 3 13.03 -6.60 7.21
CA GLU A 3 12.66 -7.86 6.50
C GLU A 3 11.15 -8.15 6.56
N SER A 4 10.50 -7.92 7.71
CA SER A 4 9.05 -8.15 7.87
C SER A 4 8.19 -7.29 6.95
N LEU A 5 8.56 -6.02 6.74
CA LEU A 5 7.80 -5.15 5.82
C LEU A 5 7.99 -5.64 4.39
N LEU A 6 9.23 -5.93 4.00
CA LEU A 6 9.56 -6.38 2.66
C LEU A 6 8.79 -7.67 2.33
N ILE A 7 8.77 -8.65 3.23
CA ILE A 7 8.01 -9.89 3.07
C ILE A 7 6.50 -9.61 2.90
N LYS A 8 5.92 -8.77 3.77
CA LYS A 8 4.48 -8.42 3.70
C LYS A 8 4.12 -7.70 2.40
N ALA A 9 4.94 -6.72 2.03
CA ALA A 9 4.75 -5.90 0.85
C ALA A 9 4.91 -6.72 -0.43
N THR A 10 5.99 -7.50 -0.55
CA THR A 10 6.25 -8.35 -1.71
C THR A 10 5.11 -9.33 -1.95
N PHE A 11 4.62 -9.99 -0.89
CA PHE A 11 3.45 -10.88 -1.01
C PHE A 11 2.21 -10.13 -1.53
N LEU A 12 1.82 -9.02 -0.89
CA LEU A 12 0.61 -8.28 -1.28
C LEU A 12 0.72 -7.69 -2.68
N PHE A 13 1.87 -7.13 -3.04
CA PHE A 13 2.08 -6.58 -4.38
C PHE A 13 2.02 -7.65 -5.46
N ILE A 14 2.55 -8.85 -5.21
CA ILE A 14 2.45 -9.96 -6.17
C ILE A 14 1.00 -10.44 -6.32
N VAL A 15 0.23 -10.46 -5.23
CA VAL A 15 -1.22 -10.75 -5.30
C VAL A 15 -1.96 -9.69 -6.15
N PHE A 16 -1.76 -8.40 -5.86
CA PHE A 16 -2.39 -7.32 -6.63
C PHE A 16 -1.94 -7.31 -8.09
N TRP A 17 -0.66 -7.56 -8.35
CA TRP A 17 -0.12 -7.62 -9.72
C TRP A 17 -0.68 -8.83 -10.47
N GLY A 18 -0.83 -9.98 -9.82
CA GLY A 18 -1.51 -11.15 -10.41
C GLY A 18 -2.95 -10.86 -10.82
N ILE A 19 -3.71 -10.14 -9.99
CA ILE A 19 -5.05 -9.65 -10.33
C ILE A 19 -4.97 -8.70 -11.54
N GLY A 20 -4.01 -7.78 -11.55
CA GLY A 20 -3.78 -6.85 -12.66
C GLY A 20 -3.48 -7.55 -13.99
N ILE A 21 -2.64 -8.59 -13.99
CA ILE A 21 -2.38 -9.42 -15.17
C ILE A 21 -3.64 -10.16 -15.61
N THR A 22 -4.42 -10.68 -14.67
CA THR A 22 -5.70 -11.35 -14.99
C THR A 22 -6.67 -10.38 -15.68
N MET A 23 -6.79 -9.15 -15.16
CA MET A 23 -7.58 -8.08 -15.78
C MET A 23 -7.02 -7.68 -17.16
N LEU A 24 -5.70 -7.67 -17.34
CA LEU A 24 -5.04 -7.38 -18.61
C LEU A 24 -5.44 -8.39 -19.70
N TRP A 25 -5.56 -9.67 -19.34
CA TRP A 25 -5.98 -10.73 -20.26
C TRP A 25 -7.38 -10.50 -20.82
N PHE A 26 -8.31 -10.01 -19.99
CA PHE A 26 -9.66 -9.66 -20.41
C PHE A 26 -9.76 -8.43 -21.32
N ARG A 27 -8.68 -7.65 -21.50
CA ARG A 27 -8.71 -6.46 -22.35
C ARG A 27 -8.48 -6.81 -23.82
N PRO A 28 -9.49 -6.74 -24.71
CA PRO A 28 -9.36 -7.22 -26.10
C PRO A 28 -8.47 -6.33 -26.98
N ARG A 29 -8.27 -5.07 -26.62
CA ARG A 29 -7.52 -4.07 -27.42
C ARG A 29 -6.00 -4.15 -27.28
N ILE A 30 -5.48 -5.02 -26.42
CA ILE A 30 -4.02 -5.19 -26.24
C ILE A 30 -3.59 -6.45 -27.00
N GLU A 31 -2.51 -6.34 -27.76
CA GLU A 31 -1.93 -7.47 -28.49
C GLU A 31 -1.52 -8.60 -27.55
N ILE A 32 -1.69 -9.83 -28.02
CA ILE A 32 -1.39 -11.04 -27.24
C ILE A 32 0.08 -11.09 -26.80
N LEU A 33 1.00 -10.59 -27.62
CA LEU A 33 2.45 -10.60 -27.36
C LEU A 33 2.79 -9.80 -26.09
N TRP A 34 2.25 -8.59 -25.95
CA TRP A 34 2.51 -7.76 -24.77
C TRP A 34 1.90 -8.33 -23.49
N LYS A 35 0.74 -8.99 -23.59
CA LYS A 35 0.12 -9.71 -22.45
C LYS A 35 0.99 -10.88 -22.00
N ALA A 36 1.53 -11.63 -22.97
CA ALA A 36 2.44 -12.74 -22.69
C ALA A 36 3.73 -12.24 -22.03
N VAL A 37 4.37 -11.19 -22.57
CA VAL A 37 5.57 -10.58 -21.97
C VAL A 37 5.29 -10.11 -20.55
N ALA A 38 4.18 -9.40 -20.31
CA ALA A 38 3.80 -8.96 -18.96
C ALA A 38 3.59 -10.12 -17.99
N THR A 39 3.04 -11.24 -18.47
CA THR A 39 2.85 -12.46 -17.68
C THR A 39 4.19 -13.14 -17.37
N VAL A 40 5.10 -13.21 -18.34
CA VAL A 40 6.46 -13.74 -18.13
C VAL A 40 7.23 -12.90 -17.12
N ILE A 41 7.14 -11.58 -17.19
CA ILE A 41 7.77 -10.68 -16.20
C ILE A 41 7.23 -11.00 -14.81
N LEU A 42 5.91 -11.14 -14.63
CA LEU A 42 5.33 -11.52 -13.34
C LEU A 42 5.90 -12.86 -12.85
N LEU A 43 6.01 -13.87 -13.72
CA LEU A 43 6.56 -15.18 -13.37
C LEU A 43 8.04 -15.09 -12.93
N LEU A 44 8.84 -14.25 -13.58
CA LEU A 44 10.23 -14.00 -13.18
C LEU A 44 10.30 -13.37 -11.79
N TYR A 45 9.41 -12.42 -11.47
CA TYR A 45 9.34 -11.83 -10.14
C TYR A 45 8.85 -12.83 -9.08
N ILE A 46 7.87 -13.67 -9.40
CA ILE A 46 7.42 -14.75 -8.51
C ILE A 46 8.56 -15.72 -8.22
N TRP A 47 9.34 -16.08 -9.24
CA TRP A 47 10.49 -16.97 -9.08
C TRP A 47 11.62 -16.33 -8.26
N PHE A 48 11.94 -15.06 -8.53
CA PHE A 48 13.01 -14.35 -7.82
C PHE A 48 12.69 -14.11 -6.33
N PHE A 49 11.44 -13.79 -6.01
CA PHE A 49 10.99 -13.51 -4.64
C PHE A 49 10.22 -14.68 -4.00
N PHE A 50 10.46 -15.91 -4.47
CA PHE A 50 9.65 -17.07 -4.07
C PHE A 50 9.68 -17.31 -2.55
N ASP A 51 10.85 -17.16 -1.93
CA ASP A 51 11.03 -17.36 -0.50
C ASP A 51 10.23 -16.32 0.31
N GLU A 52 10.32 -15.04 -0.05
CA GLU A 52 9.57 -13.97 0.61
C GLU A 52 8.06 -14.12 0.42
N ILE A 53 7.61 -14.53 -0.78
CA ILE A 53 6.19 -14.79 -1.06
C ILE A 53 5.69 -15.94 -0.20
N SER A 54 6.46 -17.02 -0.10
CA SER A 54 6.05 -18.23 0.66
C SER A 54 5.93 -17.94 2.16
N VAL A 55 6.89 -17.21 2.74
CA VAL A 55 6.86 -16.78 4.14
C VAL A 55 5.74 -15.76 4.38
N GLY A 56 5.53 -14.85 3.42
CA GLY A 56 4.44 -13.88 3.45
C GLY A 56 3.07 -14.56 3.41
N TYR A 57 2.91 -15.59 2.58
CA TYR A 57 1.70 -16.41 2.50
C TYR A 57 1.44 -17.16 3.81
N GLN A 58 2.45 -17.82 4.38
CA GLN A 58 2.30 -18.51 5.68
C GLN A 58 1.86 -17.55 6.79
N SER A 59 2.50 -16.38 6.85
CA SER A 59 2.18 -15.31 7.80
C SER A 59 0.76 -14.77 7.60
N PHE A 60 0.33 -14.63 6.34
CA PHE A 60 -1.03 -14.21 5.99
C PHE A 60 -2.06 -15.28 6.38
N THR A 61 -1.80 -16.56 6.11
CA THR A 61 -2.72 -17.65 6.49
C THR A 61 -2.83 -17.86 8.00
N ALA A 62 -1.74 -17.62 8.74
CA ALA A 62 -1.71 -17.74 10.19
C ALA A 62 -2.50 -16.62 10.90
N GLY A 63 -2.68 -15.47 10.26
CA GLY A 63 -3.35 -14.32 10.87
C GLY A 63 -3.50 -13.14 9.91
N TRP A 64 -4.38 -13.29 8.93
CA TRP A 64 -4.58 -12.31 7.84
C TRP A 64 -4.91 -10.90 8.37
N TYR A 65 -5.67 -10.82 9.46
CA TYR A 65 -6.08 -9.56 10.06
C TYR A 65 -4.89 -8.76 10.59
N GLY A 66 -4.10 -9.36 11.49
CA GLY A 66 -2.91 -8.73 12.05
C GLY A 66 -1.88 -8.40 10.96
N PHE A 67 -1.77 -9.26 9.95
CA PHE A 67 -0.90 -9.02 8.79
C PHE A 67 -1.30 -7.75 8.03
N MET A 68 -2.59 -7.60 7.66
CA MET A 68 -3.09 -6.45 6.91
C MET A 68 -3.01 -5.14 7.71
N ILE A 69 -3.41 -5.17 8.99
CA ILE A 69 -3.33 -3.99 9.85
C ILE A 69 -1.87 -3.54 10.03
N ASN A 70 -0.96 -4.48 10.28
CA ASN A 70 0.46 -4.14 10.41
C ASN A 70 1.05 -3.61 9.09
N PHE A 71 0.71 -4.23 7.96
CA PHE A 71 1.14 -3.73 6.66
C PHE A 71 0.65 -2.30 6.40
N LEU A 72 -0.63 -2.00 6.66
CA LEU A 72 -1.20 -0.66 6.51
C LEU A 72 -0.53 0.35 7.43
N LYS A 73 -0.28 -0.01 8.70
CA LYS A 73 0.43 0.83 9.68
C LYS A 73 1.84 1.15 9.20
N GLU A 74 2.59 0.14 8.77
CA GLU A 74 3.96 0.29 8.29
C GLU A 74 4.01 1.10 6.97
N MET A 75 3.08 0.87 6.03
CA MET A 75 2.93 1.68 4.81
C MET A 75 2.60 3.14 5.11
N LEU A 76 1.67 3.39 6.03
CA LEU A 76 1.30 4.74 6.44
C LEU A 76 2.50 5.48 7.06
N SER A 77 3.28 4.78 7.89
CA SER A 77 4.51 5.31 8.47
C SER A 77 5.54 5.65 7.39
N LEU A 78 5.73 4.78 6.39
CA LEU A 78 6.62 5.06 5.26
C LEU A 78 6.18 6.29 4.46
N VAL A 79 4.88 6.41 4.15
CA VAL A 79 4.34 7.59 3.45
C VAL A 79 4.56 8.85 4.29
N PHE A 80 4.33 8.78 5.60
CA PHE A 80 4.50 9.91 6.51
C PHE A 80 5.96 10.38 6.59
N VAL A 81 6.92 9.45 6.72
CA VAL A 81 8.36 9.78 6.73
C VAL A 81 8.79 10.33 5.38
N ASN A 82 8.34 9.72 4.28
CA ASN A 82 8.67 10.20 2.93
C ASN A 82 8.04 11.56 2.62
N LEU A 83 6.94 11.92 3.28
CA LEU A 83 6.32 13.24 3.15
C LEU A 83 7.31 14.35 3.47
N PHE A 84 8.23 14.13 4.42
CA PHE A 84 9.30 15.08 4.76
C PHE A 84 10.21 15.39 3.55
N PHE A 85 10.47 14.40 2.69
CA PHE A 85 11.24 14.59 1.45
C PHE A 85 10.39 15.12 0.30
N ILE A 86 9.11 14.71 0.24
CA ILE A 86 8.18 15.15 -0.80
C ILE A 86 7.88 16.64 -0.68
N TRP A 87 7.80 17.21 0.53
CA TRP A 87 7.49 18.63 0.73
C TRP A 87 8.50 19.59 0.08
N PRO A 88 9.82 19.52 0.37
CA PRO A 88 10.81 20.36 -0.30
C PRO A 88 10.80 20.19 -1.82
N LEU A 89 10.72 18.95 -2.30
CA LEU A 89 10.70 18.64 -3.74
C LEU A 89 9.45 19.21 -4.41
N ALA A 90 8.29 19.07 -3.78
CA ALA A 90 7.04 19.60 -4.29
C ALA A 90 7.05 21.13 -4.33
N LEU A 91 7.63 21.82 -3.34
CA LEU A 91 7.78 23.28 -3.35
C LEU A 91 8.69 23.74 -4.50
N VAL A 92 9.80 23.04 -4.76
CA VAL A 92 10.66 23.32 -5.91
C VAL A 92 9.88 23.11 -7.22
N LEU A 93 9.15 22.00 -7.34
CA LEU A 93 8.32 21.75 -8.52
C LEU A 93 7.24 22.80 -8.71
N ILE A 94 6.54 23.21 -7.65
CA ILE A 94 5.51 24.27 -7.67
C ILE A 94 6.12 25.60 -8.13
N PHE A 95 7.32 25.94 -7.66
CA PHE A 95 8.03 27.16 -8.04
C PHE A 95 8.44 27.16 -9.52
N TYR A 96 8.92 26.03 -10.04
CA TYR A 96 9.34 25.89 -11.44
C TYR A 96 8.18 25.56 -12.41
N LYS A 97 6.99 25.28 -11.90
CA LYS A 97 5.83 24.95 -12.74
C LYS A 97 5.29 26.23 -13.38
N ALA A 98 5.38 26.31 -14.71
CA ALA A 98 4.87 27.46 -15.46
C ALA A 98 3.33 27.59 -15.45
N ASP A 99 2.59 26.52 -15.13
CA ASP A 99 1.13 26.50 -15.06
C ASP A 99 0.64 26.76 -13.62
N ALA A 100 0.05 27.94 -13.39
CA ALA A 100 -0.49 28.37 -12.11
C ALA A 100 -1.59 27.44 -11.58
N ILE A 101 -2.42 26.87 -12.47
CA ILE A 101 -3.52 25.99 -12.08
C ILE A 101 -2.97 24.65 -11.58
N GLY A 102 -1.99 24.10 -12.28
CA GLY A 102 -1.32 22.87 -11.89
C GLY A 102 -0.50 23.00 -10.60
N ALA A 103 0.05 24.18 -10.32
CA ALA A 103 0.77 24.49 -9.08
C ALA A 103 -0.18 24.56 -7.88
N GLU A 104 -1.29 25.29 -8.01
CA GLU A 104 -2.29 25.44 -6.96
C GLU A 104 -2.97 24.10 -6.62
N ARG A 105 -3.31 23.30 -7.63
CA ARG A 105 -3.93 21.98 -7.42
C ARG A 105 -2.99 21.01 -6.68
N LEU A 106 -1.70 21.02 -7.03
CA LEU A 106 -0.69 20.19 -6.37
C LEU A 106 -0.52 20.61 -4.89
N LEU A 107 -0.47 21.93 -4.63
CA LEU A 107 -0.39 22.47 -3.27
C LEU A 107 -1.60 22.07 -2.43
N LYS A 108 -2.82 22.28 -2.95
CA LYS A 108 -4.07 21.90 -2.26
C LYS A 108 -4.10 20.41 -1.93
N PHE A 109 -3.70 19.56 -2.88
CA PHE A 109 -3.63 18.13 -2.67
C PHE A 109 -2.63 17.76 -1.56
N LEU A 110 -1.41 18.31 -1.60
CA LEU A 110 -0.38 18.07 -0.58
C LEU A 110 -0.81 18.54 0.81
N CYS A 111 -1.43 19.72 0.92
CA CYS A 111 -1.93 20.22 2.19
C CYS A 111 -3.02 19.31 2.77
N VAL A 112 -4.03 18.95 1.97
CA VAL A 112 -5.12 18.06 2.42
C VAL A 112 -4.57 16.69 2.80
N LEU A 113 -3.70 16.10 1.98
CA LEU A 113 -3.06 14.82 2.26
C LEU A 113 -2.29 14.87 3.58
N THR A 114 -1.47 15.91 3.78
CA THR A 114 -0.67 16.07 4.99
C THR A 114 -1.54 16.21 6.23
N LEU A 115 -2.59 17.05 6.18
CA LEU A 115 -3.51 17.24 7.30
C LEU A 115 -4.26 15.95 7.66
N VAL A 116 -4.77 15.22 6.67
CA VAL A 116 -5.45 13.93 6.89
C VAL A 116 -4.47 12.93 7.53
N LEU A 117 -3.25 12.82 7.01
CA LEU A 117 -2.22 11.95 7.58
C LEU A 117 -1.89 12.32 9.03
N TRP A 118 -1.80 13.61 9.36
CA TRP A 118 -1.59 14.07 10.73
C TRP A 118 -2.76 13.73 11.65
N VAL A 119 -4.01 13.90 11.20
CA VAL A 119 -5.20 13.50 11.99
C VAL A 119 -5.17 12.00 12.26
N VAL A 120 -4.92 11.18 11.24
CA VAL A 120 -4.80 9.72 11.40
C VAL A 120 -3.64 9.37 12.34
N PHE A 121 -2.50 10.04 12.21
CA PHE A 121 -1.34 9.84 13.08
C PHE A 121 -1.63 10.21 14.54
N ILE A 122 -2.29 11.34 14.79
CA ILE A 122 -2.68 11.78 16.14
C ILE A 122 -3.67 10.79 16.75
N VAL A 123 -4.71 10.41 16.01
CA VAL A 123 -5.68 9.40 16.46
C VAL A 123 -4.97 8.10 16.78
N TYR A 124 -4.06 7.64 15.92
CA TYR A 124 -3.30 6.42 16.15
C TYR A 124 -2.34 6.52 17.34
N PHE A 125 -1.62 7.63 17.50
CA PHE A 125 -0.63 7.82 18.54
C PHE A 125 -1.28 7.97 19.93
N PHE A 126 -2.36 8.76 20.03
CA PHE A 126 -3.05 9.00 21.30
C PHE A 126 -4.04 7.89 21.67
N PHE A 127 -4.61 7.17 20.69
CA PHE A 127 -5.59 6.12 20.95
C PHE A 127 -5.12 4.72 20.53
N SER A 128 -3.82 4.46 20.36
CA SER A 128 -3.28 3.17 19.88
C SER A 128 -3.95 1.93 20.50
N LYS A 129 -4.12 1.90 21.82
CA LYS A 129 -4.84 0.83 22.52
C LYS A 129 -6.34 0.80 22.22
N GLY A 130 -7.01 1.96 22.22
CA GLY A 130 -8.45 2.07 22.02
C GLY A 130 -8.90 1.84 20.57
N VAL A 131 -8.10 2.26 19.59
CA VAL A 131 -8.37 2.04 18.16
C VAL A 131 -8.07 0.60 17.78
N ASP A 132 -6.98 0.01 18.29
CA ASP A 132 -6.72 -1.41 18.09
C ASP A 132 -7.85 -2.25 18.73
N ASP A 133 -8.25 -1.99 19.98
CA ASP A 133 -9.36 -2.71 20.62
C ASP A 133 -10.72 -2.46 19.95
N PHE A 134 -11.01 -1.24 19.49
CA PHE A 134 -12.26 -0.90 18.80
C PHE A 134 -12.33 -1.54 17.41
N LEU A 135 -11.24 -1.51 16.64
CA LEU A 135 -11.19 -2.19 15.34
C LEU A 135 -11.24 -3.71 15.51
N PHE A 136 -10.51 -4.27 16.49
CA PHE A 136 -10.57 -5.70 16.78
C PHE A 136 -11.98 -6.13 17.18
N LYS A 137 -12.64 -5.36 18.05
CA LYS A 137 -13.95 -5.74 18.59
C LYS A 137 -15.08 -5.57 17.57
N ASN A 138 -15.18 -4.43 16.91
CA ASN A 138 -16.27 -4.18 15.96
C ASN A 138 -16.18 -5.06 14.71
N PHE A 139 -14.97 -5.36 14.20
CA PHE A 139 -14.85 -6.23 13.03
C PHE A 139 -14.97 -7.72 13.38
N LYS A 140 -14.59 -8.14 14.60
CA LYS A 140 -14.88 -9.50 15.08
C LYS A 140 -16.38 -9.72 15.28
N GLU A 141 -17.12 -8.71 15.72
CA GLU A 141 -18.58 -8.76 15.84
C GLU A 141 -19.30 -8.79 14.48
N MET A 142 -18.68 -8.27 13.39
CA MET A 142 -19.23 -8.35 12.04
C MET A 142 -19.05 -9.72 11.35
N ILE A 143 -18.29 -10.66 11.92
CA ILE A 143 -18.10 -12.01 11.36
C ILE A 143 -18.47 -13.07 12.42
N PRO A 144 -19.66 -13.69 12.33
CA PRO A 144 -19.99 -14.78 13.23
C PRO A 144 -19.08 -15.98 12.93
N ASN A 145 -18.36 -16.46 13.95
CA ASN A 145 -17.39 -17.59 13.94
C ASN A 145 -15.92 -17.32 13.57
N ALA A 146 -15.41 -16.09 13.71
CA ALA A 146 -13.96 -15.89 13.69
C ALA A 146 -13.30 -16.47 14.97
N LYS A 147 -12.67 -17.65 14.85
CA LYS A 147 -11.75 -18.22 15.85
C LYS A 147 -10.43 -17.46 15.84
#